data_AF-A0A9P4NEK7-F1
#
_entry.id   AF-A0A9P4NEK7-F1
#
_cell.length_a   1.000
_cell.length_b   1.000
_cell.length_c   1.000
_cell.angle_alpha   90.00
_cell.angle_beta   90.00
_cell.angle_gamma   90.00
#
_symmetry.space_group_name_H-M   'P 1'
#
loop_
_entity.id
_entity.type
_entity.pdbx_description
1 polymer ?
#
loop_
_entity_poly.entity_id
_entity_poly.type
_entity_poly.pdbx_seq_one_letter_code
_entity_poly.pdbx_strand_id
1 'polypeptide(L)' 'MKCDNFPGLYHIDPLAYPGIPSEHAHSYHGGSNFGFDTSYEDLMASPCTSCAVAEDKSAY' A
#
# COMPACT_ATOMS: atom_id res chain seq x y z
N MET A 1 -12.79 -0.26 6.26
CA MET A 1 -11.84 0.40 7.17
C MET A 1 -11.89 1.91 6.95
N LYS A 2 -11.77 2.76 7.99
CA LYS A 2 -11.68 4.22 7.79
C LYS A 2 -10.21 4.60 7.56
N CYS A 3 -9.89 5.15 6.39
CA CYS A 3 -8.56 5.64 6.03
C CYS A 3 -8.69 7.08 5.57
N ASP A 4 -8.11 8.00 6.35
CA ASP A 4 -8.39 9.44 6.22
C ASP A 4 -7.29 10.19 5.47
N ASN A 5 -6.11 9.59 5.33
CA ASN A 5 -5.00 10.20 4.61
C ASN A 5 -4.94 9.62 3.19
N PHE A 6 -5.06 10.49 2.19
CA PHE A 6 -4.88 10.13 0.78
C PHE A 6 -3.39 10.24 0.42
N PRO A 7 -2.67 9.14 0.21
CA PRO A 7 -1.24 9.21 -0.06
C PRO A 7 -0.94 9.71 -1.48
N GLY A 8 -1.83 9.45 -2.45
CA GLY A 8 -1.65 9.89 -3.83
C GLY A 8 -2.09 8.82 -4.85
N LEU A 9 -1.78 9.08 -6.12
CA LEU A 9 -1.91 8.11 -7.22
C LEU A 9 -0.53 7.67 -7.70
N TYR A 10 -0.34 6.36 -7.84
CA TYR A 10 0.95 5.78 -8.18
C TYR A 10 0.79 4.66 -9.22
N HIS A 11 1.73 4.57 -10.16
CA HIS A 11 1.82 3.47 -11.12
C HIS A 11 2.47 2.23 -10.50
N ILE A 12 1.87 1.70 -9.42
CA ILE A 12 2.40 0.60 -8.62
C ILE A 12 1.31 -0.47 -8.49
N ASP A 13 1.62 -1.70 -8.90
CA ASP A 13 0.75 -2.87 -8.74
C ASP A 13 1.63 -4.12 -8.54
N PRO A 14 1.96 -4.48 -7.29
CA PRO A 14 2.83 -5.62 -6.99
C PRO A 14 2.17 -6.99 -7.29
N LEU A 15 0.86 -7.04 -7.58
CA LEU A 15 0.17 -8.28 -7.90
C LEU A 15 0.22 -8.59 -9.41
N ALA A 16 -0.04 -7.58 -10.25
CA ALA A 16 -0.05 -7.75 -11.70
C ALA A 16 1.31 -7.43 -12.36
N TYR A 17 2.06 -6.46 -11.82
CA TYR A 17 3.31 -5.94 -12.37
C TYR A 17 4.43 -5.89 -11.31
N PRO A 18 4.81 -7.04 -10.72
CA PRO A 18 5.81 -7.08 -9.66
C PRO A 18 7.18 -6.55 -10.14
N GLY A 19 7.76 -5.65 -9.35
CA GLY A 19 9.09 -5.07 -9.59
C GLY A 19 9.17 -4.02 -10.71
N ILE A 20 8.06 -3.70 -11.39
CA ILE A 20 8.05 -2.75 -12.52
C ILE A 20 6.88 -1.75 -12.41
N PRO A 21 6.96 -0.59 -13.09
CA PRO A 21 5.82 0.32 -13.20
C PRO A 21 4.58 -0.31 -13.83
N SER A 22 3.43 -0.12 -13.20
CA SER A 22 2.13 -0.56 -13.73
C SER A 22 1.67 0.34 -14.89
N GLU A 23 0.98 -0.26 -15.86
CA GLU A 23 0.34 0.46 -16.97
C GLU A 23 -0.81 1.39 -16.50
N HIS A 24 -1.31 1.20 -15.28
CA HIS A 24 -2.36 2.02 -14.68
C HIS A 24 -1.96 2.52 -13.29
N ALA A 25 -2.63 3.58 -12.82
CA ALA A 25 -2.39 4.17 -11.51
C ALA A 25 -3.40 3.68 -10.48
N HIS A 26 -2.92 3.43 -9.26
CA HIS A 26 -3.71 3.05 -8.09
C HIS A 26 -3.67 4.18 -7.05
N SER A 27 -4.80 4.41 -6.39
CA SER A 27 -4.81 5.04 -5.07
C SER A 27 -4.68 3.96 -4.03
N TYR A 28 -3.75 4.11 -3.12
CA TYR A 28 -3.44 3.13 -2.09
C TYR A 28 -3.86 3.62 -0.71
N HIS A 29 -4.31 2.74 0.18
CA HIS A 29 -4.45 3.01 1.61
C HIS A 29 -3.94 1.83 2.45
N GLY A 30 -3.35 2.15 3.62
CA GLY A 30 -2.92 1.17 4.60
C GLY A 30 -1.48 1.35 5.07
N GLY A 31 -0.77 0.24 5.30
CA GLY A 31 0.62 0.19 5.74
C GLY A 31 1.65 0.92 4.85
N SER A 32 2.51 1.74 5.44
CA SER A 32 3.45 2.58 4.70
C SER A 32 4.57 1.85 3.93
N ASN A 33 4.73 0.54 4.06
CA ASN A 33 5.74 -0.24 3.31
C ASN A 33 5.24 -0.75 1.93
N PHE A 34 4.09 -0.26 1.43
CA PHE A 34 3.62 -0.63 0.09
C PHE A 34 4.53 -0.07 -1.02
N GLY A 35 4.81 -0.90 -2.04
CA GLY A 35 5.70 -0.62 -3.16
C GLY A 35 5.63 -1.65 -4.28
N PHE A 36 6.61 -1.62 -5.19
CA PHE A 36 6.63 -2.43 -6.42
C PHE A 36 6.68 -3.95 -6.21
N ASP A 37 7.18 -4.41 -5.07
CA ASP A 37 7.35 -5.84 -4.78
C ASP A 37 7.06 -6.05 -3.29
N THR A 38 5.78 -6.01 -2.93
CA THR A 38 5.32 -5.98 -1.53
C THR A 38 4.81 -7.35 -1.10
N SER A 39 5.42 -7.91 -0.06
CA SER A 39 4.92 -9.13 0.61
C SER A 39 3.99 -8.82 1.79
N TYR A 40 3.38 -9.86 2.35
CA TYR A 40 2.62 -9.74 3.59
C TYR A 40 3.51 -9.28 4.75
N GLU A 41 4.70 -9.85 4.86
CA GLU A 41 5.68 -9.54 5.90
C GLU A 41 6.09 -8.05 5.84
N ASP A 42 6.27 -7.51 4.63
CA ASP A 42 6.60 -6.09 4.42
C ASP A 42 5.48 -5.19 4.93
N LEU A 43 4.22 -5.51 4.60
CA LEU A 43 3.05 -4.77 5.08
C LEU A 43 2.97 -4.81 6.61
N MET A 44 3.11 -5.98 7.22
CA MET A 44 3.08 -6.12 8.68
C MET A 44 4.23 -5.37 9.37
N ALA A 45 5.38 -5.24 8.70
CA ALA A 45 6.52 -4.46 9.15
C ALA A 45 6.37 -2.93 8.97
N SER A 46 5.25 -2.45 8.40
CA SER A 46 5.04 -1.00 8.19
C SER A 46 5.12 -0.22 9.51
N PRO A 47 5.89 0.89 9.56
CA PRO A 47 6.01 1.71 10.77
C PRO A 47 4.73 2.52 11.06
N CYS A 48 3.90 2.77 10.05
CA CYS A 48 2.63 3.48 10.19
C CYS A 48 1.61 3.01 9.15
N THR A 49 0.36 3.49 9.27
CA THR A 49 -0.74 3.21 8.35
C THR A 49 -1.54 4.49 8.09
N SER A 50 -2.16 4.62 6.90
CA SER A 50 -3.09 5.73 6.61
C SER A 50 -4.47 5.54 7.24
N CYS A 51 -4.69 4.41 7.92
CA CYS A 51 -5.99 4.01 8.44
C CYS A 51 -6.13 4.24 9.96
N ALA A 52 -7.37 4.37 10.44
CA ALA A 52 -7.67 4.78 11.80
C ALA A 52 -7.30 3.75 12.90
N VAL A 53 -7.27 2.46 12.58
CA VAL A 53 -6.77 1.40 13.48
C VAL A 53 -5.30 1.19 13.13
N ALA A 54 -4.42 1.46 14.10
CA ALA A 54 -2.98 1.47 13.90
C ALA A 54 -2.41 0.08 13.54
N GLU A 55 -3.10 -0.98 13.95
CA GLU A 55 -2.76 -2.37 13.67
C GLU A 55 -3.15 -2.81 12.26
N ASP A 56 -4.04 -2.08 11.58
CA ASP A 56 -4.44 -2.39 10.21
C ASP A 56 -3.41 -1.83 9.22
N LYS A 57 -2.54 -2.73 8.77
CA LYS A 57 -1.47 -2.46 7.81
C LYS A 57 -1.72 -3.13 6.46
N SER A 58 -2.96 -3.54 6.19
CA SER A 58 -3.36 -4.17 4.94
C SER A 58 -3.14 -3.22 3.76
N ALA A 59 -3.18 -3.74 2.53
CA ALA A 59 -3.16 -2.91 1.32
C ALA A 59 -4.56 -2.81 0.72
N TYR A 60 -5.07 -1.58 0.57
CA TYR A 60 -6.39 -1.24 0.01
C TYR A 60 -6.28 -0.28 -1.16
#